data_AF-A0A8S2NYN7-F1
#
_entry.id   AF-A0A8S2NYN7-F1
#
_cell.length_a   1.000
_cell.length_b   1.000
_cell.length_c   1.000
_cell.angle_alpha   90.00
_cell.angle_beta   90.00
_cell.angle_gamma   90.00
#
_symmetry.space_group_name_H-M   'P 1'
#
loop_
_entity.id
_entity.type
_entity.pdbx_description
1 polymer ?
#
loop_
_entity_poly.entity_id
_entity_poly.type
_entity_poly.pdbx_seq_one_letter_code
_entity_poly.pdbx_strand_id
1 'polypeptide(L)'
;VLKISEVLGYLVQHGKITEEISESVKEFIIQNQTQLPTLNIEIENKTISIPIRQRFQTIMKEKRSNLCLSADLTNLDEIIELSKLVGSNICMLKIHSDILTDFSLDKIQQLKDISRKLNFLLLEDRFDALHSTWYYVSSLQNTYP
;
A
#
# COMPACT_ATOMS: atom_id res chain seq x y z
N VAL A 1 -12.15 11.86 -9.22
CA VAL A 1 -12.59 10.44 -9.24
C VAL A 1 -13.80 10.36 -10.13
N LEU A 2 -13.73 9.59 -11.23
CA LEU A 2 -14.88 9.34 -12.11
C LEU A 2 -15.95 8.58 -11.32
N LYS A 3 -17.19 9.05 -11.35
CA LYS A 3 -18.30 8.37 -10.70
C LYS A 3 -18.75 7.19 -11.56
N ILE A 4 -19.16 6.11 -10.92
CA ILE A 4 -19.70 4.93 -11.62
C ILE A 4 -20.89 5.30 -12.53
N SER A 5 -21.70 6.29 -12.14
CA SER A 5 -22.80 6.81 -12.96
C SER A 5 -22.34 7.44 -14.28
N GLU A 6 -21.17 8.10 -14.28
CA GLU A 6 -20.59 8.70 -15.47
C GLU A 6 -20.04 7.60 -16.40
N VAL A 7 -19.38 6.59 -15.82
CA VAL A 7 -18.86 5.43 -16.55
C VAL A 7 -20.01 4.66 -17.24
N LEU A 8 -21.12 4.41 -16.54
CA LEU A 8 -22.30 3.76 -17.12
C LEU A 8 -22.85 4.55 -18.31
N GLY A 9 -22.93 5.88 -18.22
CA GLY A 9 -23.36 6.74 -19.31
C GLY A 9 -22.49 6.59 -20.56
N TYR A 10 -21.16 6.58 -20.40
CA TYR A 10 -20.23 6.36 -21.51
C TYR A 10 -20.37 4.96 -22.13
N LEU A 11 -20.57 3.93 -21.30
CA LEU A 11 -20.70 2.55 -21.79
C LEU A 11 -21.98 2.34 -22.59
N VAL A 12 -23.10 2.94 -22.16
CA VAL A 12 -24.35 2.97 -22.94
C VAL A 12 -24.15 3.74 -24.24
N GLN A 13 -23.56 4.94 -24.18
CA GLN A 13 -23.34 5.79 -25.35
C GLN A 13 -22.53 5.08 -26.45
N HIS A 14 -21.59 4.22 -26.07
CA HIS A 14 -20.75 3.45 -27.00
C HIS A 14 -21.28 2.04 -27.27
N GLY A 15 -22.51 1.72 -26.84
CA GLY A 15 -23.15 0.42 -27.06
C GLY A 15 -22.41 -0.76 -26.42
N LYS A 16 -21.64 -0.52 -25.36
CA LYS A 16 -20.91 -1.56 -24.62
C LYS A 16 -21.80 -2.28 -23.60
N ILE A 17 -22.86 -1.61 -23.16
CA ILE A 17 -23.92 -2.17 -22.31
C ILE A 17 -25.28 -1.63 -22.77
N THR A 18 -26.36 -2.34 -22.45
CA THR A 18 -27.73 -1.89 -22.71
C THR A 18 -28.21 -0.92 -21.65
N GLU A 19 -29.27 -0.15 -21.96
CA GLU A 19 -29.92 0.73 -20.98
C GLU A 19 -30.43 -0.06 -19.78
N GLU A 20 -30.96 -1.26 -20.00
CA GLU A 20 -31.45 -2.17 -18.97
C GLU A 20 -30.36 -2.56 -17.96
N ILE A 21 -29.15 -2.88 -18.43
CA ILE A 21 -28.01 -3.18 -17.54
C ILE A 21 -27.57 -1.92 -16.78
N SER A 22 -27.57 -0.76 -17.45
CA SER A 22 -27.25 0.51 -16.80
C SER A 22 -28.25 0.83 -15.68
N GLU A 23 -29.54 0.61 -15.91
CA GLU A 23 -30.60 0.76 -14.92
C GLU A 23 -30.45 -0.24 -13.76
N SER A 24 -30.24 -1.53 -14.05
CA SER A 24 -30.08 -2.54 -13.00
C SER A 24 -28.88 -2.26 -12.09
N VAL A 25 -27.78 -1.74 -12.67
CA VAL A 25 -26.59 -1.34 -11.88
C VAL A 25 -26.87 -0.09 -11.06
N LYS A 26 -27.58 0.91 -11.59
CA LYS A 26 -28.00 2.09 -10.82
C LYS A 26 -28.88 1.69 -9.65
N GLU A 27 -29.86 0.82 -9.86
CA GLU A 27 -30.72 0.28 -8.80
C GLU A 27 -29.92 -0.47 -7.75
N PHE A 28 -29.00 -1.34 -8.17
CA PHE A 28 -28.13 -2.07 -7.25
C PHE A 28 -27.32 -1.11 -6.37
N ILE A 29 -26.75 -0.04 -6.94
CA ILE A 29 -25.98 0.94 -6.18
C ILE A 29 -26.86 1.68 -5.17
N ILE A 30 -28.10 2.04 -5.54
CA ILE A 30 -29.04 2.70 -4.63
C ILE A 30 -29.42 1.75 -3.48
N GLN A 31 -29.72 0.49 -3.78
CA GLN A 31 -30.15 -0.52 -2.81
C GLN A 31 -29.01 -0.98 -1.90
N ASN A 32 -27.77 -0.97 -2.38
CA ASN A 32 -26.59 -1.45 -1.68
C ASN A 32 -25.63 -0.31 -1.32
N GLN A 33 -26.12 0.93 -1.30
CA GLN A 33 -25.36 2.06 -0.77
C GLN A 33 -25.17 1.84 0.72
N THR A 34 -24.03 1.24 1.08
CA THR A 34 -23.58 1.22 2.45
C THR A 34 -23.33 2.66 2.86
N GLN A 35 -24.06 3.17 3.84
CA GLN A 35 -23.51 4.27 4.62
C GLN A 35 -22.16 3.76 5.12
N LEU A 36 -21.08 4.45 4.73
CA LEU A 36 -19.87 4.38 5.54
C LEU A 36 -20.36 4.60 6.96
N PRO A 37 -20.09 3.68 7.91
CA PRO A 37 -20.45 3.95 9.29
C PRO A 37 -19.98 5.36 9.56
N THR A 38 -20.88 6.25 9.95
CA THR A 38 -20.47 7.55 10.44
C THR A 38 -19.58 7.20 11.60
N LEU A 39 -18.28 7.24 11.35
CA LEU A 39 -17.28 7.08 12.36
C LEU A 39 -17.39 8.37 13.15
N ASN A 40 -18.38 8.42 14.04
CA ASN A 40 -18.24 9.03 15.35
C ASN A 40 -17.20 8.19 16.11
N ILE A 41 -16.02 8.03 15.51
CA ILE A 41 -14.82 7.97 16.30
C ILE A 41 -14.80 9.39 16.85
N GLU A 42 -15.40 9.58 18.03
CA GLU A 42 -14.68 10.36 19.02
C GLU A 42 -13.30 9.74 18.97
N ILE A 43 -12.38 10.38 18.24
CA ILE A 43 -10.98 10.09 18.39
C ILE A 43 -10.74 10.63 19.78
N GLU A 44 -11.11 9.83 20.80
CA GLU A 44 -10.36 9.81 22.02
C GLU A 44 -8.93 9.71 21.51
N ASN A 45 -8.25 10.84 21.52
CA ASN A 45 -6.85 10.99 21.19
C ASN A 45 -6.00 10.29 22.25
N LYS A 46 -6.45 9.12 22.71
CA LYS A 46 -5.61 8.09 23.26
C LYS A 46 -4.77 7.59 22.10
N THR A 47 -3.76 8.39 21.78
CA THR A 47 -2.73 8.06 20.82
C THR A 47 -2.02 6.84 21.36
N ILE A 48 -2.51 5.66 21.02
CA ILE A 48 -1.75 4.43 21.21
C ILE A 48 -0.52 4.63 20.35
N SER A 49 0.61 4.85 21.02
CA SER A 49 1.91 5.07 20.43
C SER A 49 2.36 3.76 19.79
N ILE A 50 2.00 3.56 18.52
CA ILE A 50 2.54 2.46 17.73
C ILE A 50 3.90 2.93 17.19
N PRO A 51 5.04 2.34 17.60
CA PRO A 51 6.38 2.84 17.24
C PRO A 51 6.58 2.99 15.73
N ILE A 52 6.07 2.03 14.94
CA ILE A 52 6.18 2.09 13.47
C ILE A 52 5.39 3.27 12.88
N ARG A 53 4.25 3.64 13.46
CA ARG A 53 3.46 4.80 13.04
C ARG A 53 4.23 6.10 13.30
N GLN A 54 4.85 6.23 14.47
CA GLN A 54 5.68 7.39 14.80
C GLN A 54 6.89 7.49 13.88
N ARG A 55 7.56 6.37 13.62
CA ARG A 55 8.67 6.29 12.68
C ARG A 55 8.26 6.72 11.27
N PHE A 56 7.14 6.19 10.77
CA PHE A 56 6.59 6.54 9.47
C PHE A 56 6.26 8.04 9.37
N GLN A 57 5.57 8.58 10.37
CA GLN A 57 5.25 10.02 10.44
C GLN A 57 6.52 10.89 10.48
N THR A 58 7.56 10.44 11.19
CA THR A 58 8.84 11.14 11.26
C THR A 58 9.51 11.16 9.88
N ILE A 59 9.61 10.01 9.21
CA ILE A 59 10.14 9.89 7.84
C ILE A 59 9.40 10.83 6.89
N MET A 60 8.07 10.80 6.90
CA MET A 60 7.27 11.63 6.00
C MET A 60 7.51 13.12 6.20
N LYS A 61 7.63 13.57 7.46
CA LYS A 61 7.92 14.96 7.82
C LYS A 61 9.33 15.38 7.41
N GLU A 62 10.34 14.58 7.76
CA GLU A 62 11.75 14.85 7.44
C GLU A 62 11.99 14.95 5.93
N LYS A 63 11.38 14.04 5.17
CA LYS A 63 11.57 13.94 3.73
C LYS A 63 10.56 14.76 2.92
N ARG A 64 9.58 15.39 3.59
CA ARG A 64 8.45 16.09 2.96
C ARG A 64 7.79 15.25 1.86
N SER A 65 7.65 13.95 2.13
CA SER A 65 7.14 12.97 1.17
C SER A 65 6.19 11.99 1.87
N ASN A 66 5.07 11.74 1.23
CA ASN A 66 4.12 10.67 1.58
C ASN A 66 4.09 9.58 0.49
N LEU A 67 5.09 9.55 -0.40
CA LEU A 67 5.14 8.62 -1.51
C LEU A 67 5.60 7.23 -1.04
N CYS A 68 4.72 6.25 -1.18
CA CYS A 68 5.05 4.83 -1.08
C CYS A 68 5.24 4.28 -2.50
N LEU A 69 6.39 3.67 -2.79
CA LEU A 69 6.65 3.05 -4.10
C LEU A 69 6.32 1.56 -4.06
N SER A 70 5.49 1.11 -5.00
CA SER A 70 5.28 -0.30 -5.31
C SER A 70 6.35 -0.79 -6.27
N ALA A 71 7.25 -1.65 -5.83
CA ALA A 71 8.29 -2.25 -6.65
C ALA A 71 7.90 -3.68 -7.04
N ASP A 72 6.96 -3.80 -7.97
CA ASP A 72 6.42 -5.08 -8.44
C ASP A 72 7.34 -5.68 -9.51
N LEU A 73 8.58 -5.98 -9.10
CA LEU A 73 9.64 -6.56 -9.92
C LEU A 73 9.93 -7.99 -9.45
N THR A 74 10.40 -8.84 -10.37
CA THR A 74 10.71 -10.24 -10.07
C THR A 74 12.15 -10.47 -9.62
N ASN A 75 13.03 -9.46 -9.71
CA ASN A 75 14.44 -9.57 -9.32
C ASN A 75 14.79 -8.60 -8.18
N LEU A 76 15.37 -9.12 -7.10
CA LEU A 76 15.86 -8.33 -5.98
C LEU A 76 16.99 -7.36 -6.38
N ASP A 77 17.84 -7.74 -7.33
CA ASP A 77 18.90 -6.86 -7.82
C ASP A 77 18.32 -5.57 -8.43
N GLU A 78 17.23 -5.68 -9.20
CA GLU A 78 16.55 -4.53 -9.77
C GLU A 78 15.87 -3.68 -8.68
N ILE A 79 15.26 -4.32 -7.67
CA ILE A 79 14.67 -3.62 -6.52
C ILE A 79 15.75 -2.87 -5.73
N ILE A 80 16.94 -3.46 -5.56
CA ILE A 80 18.08 -2.82 -4.89
C ILE A 80 18.55 -1.58 -5.66
N GLU A 81 18.73 -1.69 -6.99
CA GLU A 81 19.12 -0.55 -7.81
C GLU A 81 18.05 0.55 -7.81
N LEU A 82 16.78 0.18 -7.96
CA LEU A 82 15.66 1.12 -7.85
C LEU A 82 15.67 1.85 -6.51
N SER A 83 15.90 1.12 -5.41
CA SER A 83 15.96 1.67 -4.06
C SER A 83 17.07 2.70 -3.88
N LYS A 84 18.23 2.51 -4.51
CA LYS A 84 19.32 3.49 -4.48
C LYS A 84 18.93 4.80 -5.19
N LEU A 85 18.19 4.71 -6.29
CA LEU A 85 17.78 5.86 -7.09
C LEU A 85 16.65 6.67 -6.43
N VAL A 86 15.62 5.98 -5.94
CA VAL A 86 14.38 6.62 -5.46
C VAL A 86 14.35 6.79 -3.94
N GLY A 87 15.24 6.12 -3.23
CA GLY A 87 15.18 5.97 -1.78
C GLY A 87 15.08 7.30 -1.04
N SER A 88 15.75 8.37 -1.48
CA SER A 88 15.70 9.70 -0.85
C SER A 88 14.34 10.40 -0.99
N ASN A 89 13.47 9.98 -1.90
CA ASN A 89 12.21 10.64 -2.23
C ASN A 89 10.97 9.88 -1.72
N ILE A 90 11.11 8.63 -1.28
CA ILE A 90 10.00 7.78 -0.82
C ILE A 90 9.98 7.66 0.71
N CYS A 91 8.80 7.52 1.31
CA CYS A 91 8.69 7.18 2.73
C CYS A 91 8.62 5.66 2.97
N MET A 92 8.25 4.90 1.95
CA MET A 92 8.12 3.45 2.02
C MET A 92 8.35 2.79 0.66
N LEU A 93 8.95 1.62 0.66
CA LEU A 93 9.06 0.72 -0.48
C LEU A 93 8.26 -0.55 -0.18
N LYS A 94 7.31 -0.86 -1.04
CA LYS A 94 6.48 -2.05 -1.00
C LYS A 94 7.04 -3.08 -1.98
N ILE A 95 7.16 -4.32 -1.54
CA ILE A 95 7.61 -5.46 -2.36
C ILE A 95 6.64 -6.63 -2.20
N HIS A 96 6.70 -7.56 -3.16
CA HIS A 96 6.02 -8.85 -3.14
C HIS A 96 7.10 -9.94 -3.19
N SER A 97 7.40 -10.58 -2.06
CA SER A 97 8.47 -11.59 -2.01
C SER A 97 8.13 -12.90 -2.71
N ASP A 98 6.85 -13.17 -2.92
CA ASP A 98 6.31 -14.36 -3.59
C ASP A 98 6.55 -14.38 -5.10
N ILE A 99 6.77 -13.22 -5.74
CA ILE A 99 7.09 -13.13 -7.16
C ILE A 99 8.60 -13.04 -7.46
N LEU A 100 9.45 -13.08 -6.43
CA LEU A 100 10.89 -12.94 -6.59
C LEU A 100 11.53 -14.26 -7.08
N THR A 101 12.23 -14.20 -8.20
CA THR A 101 12.91 -15.36 -8.79
C THR A 101 14.32 -15.58 -8.24
N ASP A 102 14.93 -14.58 -7.63
CA ASP A 102 16.31 -14.56 -7.15
C ASP A 102 16.42 -14.27 -5.63
N PHE A 103 15.40 -14.67 -4.86
CA PHE A 103 15.32 -14.38 -3.43
C PHE A 103 16.58 -14.86 -2.67
N SER A 104 17.19 -13.95 -1.90
CA SER A 104 18.35 -14.25 -1.07
C SER A 104 18.35 -13.39 0.19
N LEU A 105 18.68 -13.99 1.34
CA LEU A 105 18.79 -13.27 2.61
C LEU A 105 19.86 -12.17 2.57
N ASP A 106 20.96 -12.39 1.84
CA ASP A 106 22.02 -11.39 1.69
C ASP A 106 21.52 -10.16 0.92
N LYS A 107 20.74 -10.38 -0.14
CA LYS A 107 20.11 -9.29 -0.92
C LYS A 107 19.07 -8.54 -0.09
N ILE A 108 18.25 -9.26 0.69
CA ILE A 108 17.33 -8.64 1.64
C ILE A 108 18.07 -7.81 2.68
N GLN A 109 19.22 -8.27 3.17
CA GLN A 109 20.04 -7.50 4.10
C GLN A 109 20.57 -6.21 3.45
N GLN A 110 21.05 -6.28 2.20
CA GLN A 110 21.45 -5.08 1.45
C GLN A 110 20.29 -4.09 1.29
N LEU A 111 19.08 -4.58 0.99
CA LEU A 111 17.89 -3.75 0.88
C LEU A 111 17.53 -3.07 2.21
N LYS A 112 17.66 -3.78 3.35
CA LYS A 112 17.50 -3.21 4.70
C LYS A 112 18.54 -2.12 4.99
N ASP A 113 19.78 -2.30 4.55
CA ASP A 113 20.86 -1.33 4.74
C ASP A 113 20.58 -0.04 3.96
N ILE A 114 20.08 -0.16 2.73
CA ILE A 114 19.65 0.96 1.90
C ILE A 114 18.45 1.68 2.53
N SER A 115 17.45 0.94 3.00
CA SER A 115 16.27 1.46 3.69
C SER A 115 16.65 2.30 4.92
N ARG A 116 17.61 1.81 5.73
CA ARG A 116 18.16 2.58 6.85
C ARG A 116 18.89 3.83 6.39
N LYS A 117 19.79 3.70 5.42
CA LYS A 117 20.65 4.79 4.94
C LYS A 117 19.84 5.92 4.31
N LEU A 118 18.83 5.58 3.51
CA LEU A 118 17.99 6.53 2.78
C LEU A 118 16.67 6.84 3.51
N ASN A 119 16.53 6.35 4.75
CA ASN A 119 15.44 6.71 5.65
C ASN A 119 14.04 6.42 5.06
N PHE A 120 13.74 5.17 4.71
CA PHE A 120 12.40 4.75 4.27
C PHE A 120 12.04 3.39 4.87
N LEU A 121 10.74 3.05 4.94
CA LEU A 121 10.26 1.76 5.47
C LEU A 121 10.17 0.69 4.37
N LEU A 122 10.36 -0.57 4.74
CA LEU A 122 10.05 -1.72 3.88
C LEU A 122 8.70 -2.31 4.27
N LEU A 123 7.84 -2.54 3.28
CA LEU A 123 6.55 -3.19 3.42
C LEU A 123 6.50 -4.44 2.55
N GLU A 124 6.29 -5.59 3.18
CA GLU A 124 5.96 -6.82 2.47
C GLU A 124 4.44 -6.85 2.23
N ASP A 125 4.03 -6.80 0.97
CA ASP A 125 2.62 -6.80 0.58
C ASP A 125 2.10 -8.24 0.37
N ARG A 126 2.09 -9.00 1.46
CA ARG A 126 1.42 -10.31 1.48
C ARG A 126 0.03 -10.17 2.03
N PHE A 127 -0.94 -10.30 1.13
CA PHE A 127 -2.35 -10.44 1.49
C PHE A 127 -2.64 -11.90 1.85
N ASP A 128 -2.25 -12.31 3.06
CA ASP A 128 -2.75 -13.55 3.64
C ASP A 128 -4.01 -13.24 4.45
N ALA A 129 -5.15 -13.84 4.08
CA ALA A 129 -6.44 -13.68 4.78
C ALA A 129 -6.46 -14.20 6.23
N LEU A 130 -5.31 -14.63 6.78
CA LEU A 130 -5.16 -15.20 8.11
C LEU A 130 -3.96 -14.57 8.82
N HIS A 131 -4.20 -13.63 9.76
CA HIS A 131 -3.43 -13.25 10.97
C HIS A 131 -1.87 -13.15 10.95
N SER A 132 -1.18 -13.49 9.86
CA SER A 132 0.27 -13.77 9.77
C SER A 132 1.09 -12.57 9.28
N THR A 133 0.45 -11.60 8.61
CA THR A 133 1.11 -10.40 8.08
C THR A 133 1.79 -9.58 9.18
N TRP A 134 1.18 -9.53 10.38
CA TRP A 134 1.75 -8.84 11.54
C TRP A 134 3.02 -9.51 12.09
N TYR A 135 3.10 -10.84 12.04
CA TYR A 135 4.27 -11.58 12.52
C TYR A 135 5.48 -11.38 11.62
N TYR A 136 5.29 -11.31 10.30
CA TYR A 136 6.41 -11.19 9.36
C TYR A 136 7.04 -9.79 9.40
N VAL A 137 6.24 -8.72 9.44
CA VAL A 137 6.74 -7.34 9.58
C VAL A 137 7.51 -7.15 10.89
N SER A 138 7.02 -7.73 12.00
CA SER A 138 7.72 -7.72 13.29
C SER A 138 9.06 -8.48 13.21
N SER A 139 9.09 -9.67 12.61
CA SER A 139 10.31 -10.48 12.48
C SER A 139 11.39 -9.87 11.59
N LEU A 140 11.00 -9.10 10.56
CA LEU A 140 11.95 -8.40 9.69
C LEU A 140 12.55 -7.14 10.36
N GLN A 141 11.89 -6.60 11.37
CA GLN A 141 12.23 -5.31 11.99
C GLN A 141 12.75 -5.45 13.44
N ASN A 142 12.67 -6.63 14.06
CA ASN A 142 13.12 -6.92 15.44
C ASN A 142 14.67 -6.97 15.64
N THR A 143 15.43 -6.25 14.82
CA THR A 143 16.91 -6.18 14.93
C THR A 143 17.45 -4.77 15.12
N TYR A 144 16.66 -3.86 15.70
CA TYR A 144 17.16 -2.56 16.14
C TYR A 144 16.91 -2.37 17.64
N PRO A 145 17.93 -1.92 18.40
CA PRO A 145 17.80 -1.61 19.83
C PRO A 145 16.83 -0.45 20.07
#